data_AF-A0A946ZR44-F1
#
_entry.id   AF-A0A946ZR44-F1
#
_cell.length_a   1.000
_cell.length_b   1.000
_cell.length_c   1.000
_cell.angle_alpha   90.00
_cell.angle_beta   90.00
_cell.angle_gamma   90.00
#
_symmetry.space_group_name_H-M   'P 1'
#
loop_
_entity.id
_entity.type
_entity.pdbx_description
1 polymer ?
#
loop_
_entity_poly.entity_id
_entity_poly.type
_entity_poly.pdbx_seq_one_letter_code
_entity_poly.pdbx_strand_id
1 'polypeptide(L)'
;GAQINAVGTASEPIVLTSNAASPSSGDWGGLVICGFAPINSTADGSTDTSTSEVGGLSYGGNTPADNSGSLQYVRIEYAGGAIDGNAELNGLSLYAVGNATVVDYVQIFEGSDDGIEFFGGTVNASHIAIVNSEDDSIDWTEGYIGTLTDVYVQHGASHDKAFECDGYNTDFSNEAGYFSAPNVTNVTIIGADDGSEAVRLRAGTQGLFTNLVMTDFDEAFDLDGDTVVNPTGQGVIDGLLSVTDVTFNNVTTNLKNDTGFTFTEGDFISGVGNGTGTDVATWGASWTVGIN
;
A
#
# COMPACT_ATOMS: atom_id res chain seq x y z
N GLY A 1 -1.81 14.55 13.92
CA GLY A 1 -1.28 15.47 12.92
C GLY A 1 -2.39 16.35 12.42
N ALA A 2 -2.42 16.58 11.11
CA ALA A 2 -3.60 17.11 10.42
C ALA A 2 -4.82 16.21 10.68
N GLN A 3 -6.04 16.77 10.65
CA GLN A 3 -7.27 16.01 10.87
C GLN A 3 -8.23 16.13 9.71
N ILE A 4 -8.81 15.01 9.30
CA ILE A 4 -9.93 14.92 8.36
C ILE A 4 -11.10 14.17 8.99
N ASN A 5 -12.33 14.58 8.71
CA ASN A 5 -13.52 13.85 9.14
C ASN A 5 -14.48 13.72 7.96
N ALA A 6 -14.26 12.69 7.15
CA ALA A 6 -15.06 12.33 5.99
C ALA A 6 -15.71 10.96 6.26
N VAL A 7 -16.92 10.98 6.79
CA VAL A 7 -17.67 9.78 7.20
C VAL A 7 -18.98 9.74 6.42
N GLY A 8 -18.97 9.03 5.29
CA GLY A 8 -20.13 8.70 4.49
C GLY A 8 -20.82 7.42 4.97
N THR A 9 -21.68 6.86 4.11
CA THR A 9 -22.31 5.56 4.32
C THR A 9 -22.31 4.75 3.01
N ALA A 10 -22.58 3.44 3.08
CA ALA A 10 -22.67 2.62 1.88
C ALA A 10 -23.70 3.15 0.85
N SER A 11 -24.79 3.77 1.30
CA SER A 11 -25.82 4.35 0.41
C SER A 11 -25.54 5.80 -0.02
N GLU A 12 -24.69 6.50 0.73
CA GLU A 12 -24.34 7.90 0.52
C GLU A 12 -22.83 8.08 0.75
N PRO A 13 -21.98 7.50 -0.12
CA PRO A 13 -20.54 7.64 0.00
C PRO A 13 -20.14 9.09 -0.30
N ILE A 14 -19.05 9.53 0.32
CA ILE A 14 -18.42 10.82 -0.03
C ILE A 14 -17.56 10.59 -1.26
N VAL A 15 -17.78 11.38 -2.31
CA VAL A 15 -16.97 11.34 -3.54
C VAL A 15 -16.10 12.59 -3.59
N LEU A 16 -14.78 12.38 -3.62
CA LEU A 16 -13.77 13.41 -3.82
C LEU A 16 -13.25 13.27 -5.25
N THR A 17 -13.46 14.30 -6.07
CA THR A 17 -13.08 14.30 -7.48
C THR A 17 -12.92 15.73 -8.01
N SER A 18 -12.41 15.86 -9.22
CA SER A 18 -12.24 17.14 -9.92
C SER A 18 -13.60 17.76 -10.31
N ASN A 19 -13.62 19.05 -10.61
CA ASN A 19 -14.81 19.72 -11.14
C ASN A 19 -14.90 19.69 -12.68
N ALA A 20 -14.11 18.84 -13.33
CA ALA A 20 -14.11 18.70 -14.77
C ALA A 20 -15.46 18.17 -15.28
N ALA A 21 -15.85 18.55 -16.50
CA ALA A 21 -17.09 18.05 -17.10
C ALA A 21 -17.03 16.56 -17.46
N SER A 22 -15.82 16.02 -17.61
CA SER A 22 -15.53 14.61 -17.82
C SER A 22 -14.19 14.33 -17.14
N PRO A 23 -14.21 13.93 -15.86
CA PRO A 23 -12.99 13.69 -15.11
C PRO A 23 -12.09 12.64 -15.76
N SER A 24 -10.78 12.84 -15.62
CA SER A 24 -9.73 11.93 -16.09
C SER A 24 -8.65 11.76 -15.04
N SER A 25 -7.95 10.62 -15.07
CA SER A 25 -6.80 10.34 -14.21
C SER A 25 -5.83 11.54 -14.21
N GLY A 26 -5.37 11.92 -13.01
CA GLY A 26 -4.47 13.07 -12.82
C GLY A 26 -5.12 14.44 -12.82
N ASP A 27 -6.46 14.55 -12.86
CA ASP A 27 -7.15 15.84 -12.87
C ASP A 27 -6.91 16.67 -11.59
N TRP A 28 -6.58 16.01 -10.48
CA TRP A 28 -6.24 16.63 -9.20
C TRP A 28 -5.29 15.74 -8.40
N GLY A 29 -4.68 16.28 -7.35
CA GLY A 29 -3.60 15.61 -6.62
C GLY A 29 -4.03 14.75 -5.41
N GLY A 30 -5.26 14.28 -5.35
CA GLY A 30 -5.69 13.39 -4.26
C GLY A 30 -5.62 13.99 -2.84
N LEU A 31 -5.47 13.11 -1.85
CA LEU A 31 -5.44 13.47 -0.43
C LEU A 31 -4.06 13.19 0.20
N VAL A 32 -3.51 14.19 0.89
CA VAL A 32 -2.30 14.04 1.70
C VAL A 32 -2.63 14.29 3.18
N ILE A 33 -2.28 13.34 4.04
CA ILE A 33 -2.49 13.43 5.49
C ILE A 33 -1.15 13.23 6.21
N CYS A 34 -0.66 14.29 6.88
CA CYS A 34 0.55 14.23 7.70
C CYS A 34 0.20 14.07 9.19
N GLY A 35 0.67 12.97 9.78
CA GLY A 35 0.53 12.58 11.18
C GLY A 35 1.81 12.75 11.99
N PHE A 36 1.76 12.27 13.23
CA PHE A 36 2.86 12.34 14.22
C PHE A 36 3.34 10.96 14.69
N ALA A 37 3.01 9.89 13.96
CA ALA A 37 3.49 8.54 14.25
C ALA A 37 4.97 8.37 13.84
N PRO A 38 5.65 7.31 14.31
CA PRO A 38 7.03 7.04 13.95
C PRO A 38 7.26 6.79 12.46
N ILE A 39 8.45 7.17 12.02
CA ILE A 39 9.06 6.88 10.71
C ILE A 39 10.48 6.40 10.97
N ASN A 40 11.07 5.64 10.05
CA ASN A 40 12.44 5.14 10.23
C ASN A 40 13.52 6.04 9.62
N SER A 41 13.12 7.15 8.99
CA SER A 41 14.02 8.21 8.51
C SER A 41 14.56 9.13 9.62
N THR A 42 14.08 8.94 10.87
CA THR A 42 14.58 9.61 12.07
C THR A 42 15.01 8.60 13.13
N ALA A 43 15.79 9.01 14.13
CA ALA A 43 16.23 8.14 15.22
C ALA A 43 15.05 7.52 16.00
N ASP A 44 15.18 6.25 16.40
CA ASP A 44 14.13 5.52 17.13
C ASP A 44 13.69 6.26 18.41
N GLY A 45 12.37 6.38 18.60
CA GLY A 45 11.75 7.11 19.70
C GLY A 45 11.89 8.64 19.66
N SER A 46 12.49 9.20 18.61
CA SER A 46 12.68 10.66 18.47
C SER A 46 11.37 11.40 18.22
N THR A 47 11.32 12.68 18.63
CA THR A 47 10.27 13.63 18.24
C THR A 47 10.59 14.35 16.92
N ASP A 48 11.70 14.00 16.28
CA ASP A 48 12.12 14.58 15.00
C ASP A 48 11.13 14.20 13.88
N THR A 49 11.10 15.06 12.86
CA THR A 49 10.18 14.97 11.73
C THR A 49 10.95 14.96 10.42
N SER A 50 10.39 14.33 9.40
CA SER A 50 10.81 14.49 8.01
C SER A 50 9.92 15.54 7.30
N THR A 51 10.14 15.74 6.01
CA THR A 51 9.43 16.69 5.14
C THR A 51 8.88 15.96 3.94
N SER A 52 7.58 16.02 3.70
CA SER A 52 6.92 15.32 2.59
C SER A 52 7.45 15.82 1.26
N GLU A 53 7.51 14.94 0.27
CA GLU A 53 7.97 15.30 -1.08
C GLU A 53 7.07 16.40 -1.69
N VAL A 54 5.77 16.31 -1.41
CA VAL A 54 4.77 17.25 -1.89
C VAL A 54 4.47 18.29 -0.83
N GLY A 55 4.56 19.56 -1.23
CA GLY A 55 4.15 20.69 -0.40
C GLY A 55 5.09 21.02 0.77
N GLY A 56 6.13 20.22 1.00
CA GLY A 56 7.12 20.45 2.06
C GLY A 56 6.50 20.43 3.46
N LEU A 57 5.55 19.52 3.70
CA LEU A 57 4.82 19.41 4.95
C LEU A 57 5.60 18.58 5.96
N SER A 58 5.57 18.96 7.24
CA SER A 58 6.23 18.20 8.29
C SER A 58 5.39 16.98 8.71
N TYR A 59 6.03 15.82 8.80
CA TYR A 59 5.45 14.56 9.29
C TYR A 59 6.46 13.76 10.11
N GLY A 60 5.99 12.81 10.90
CA GLY A 60 6.82 11.99 11.78
C GLY A 60 6.77 12.43 13.24
N GLY A 61 7.44 11.67 14.11
CA GLY A 61 7.50 11.89 15.54
C GLY A 61 7.44 10.58 16.31
N ASN A 62 7.05 10.61 17.58
CA ASN A 62 6.98 9.42 18.43
C ASN A 62 5.59 9.17 19.02
N THR A 63 4.53 9.52 18.29
CA THR A 63 3.15 9.31 18.73
C THR A 63 2.46 8.22 17.90
N PRO A 64 2.73 6.91 18.15
CA PRO A 64 2.04 5.81 17.45
C PRO A 64 0.51 5.95 17.44
N ALA A 65 -0.08 6.39 18.55
CA ALA A 65 -1.52 6.60 18.68
C ALA A 65 -1.99 8.00 18.21
N ASP A 66 -1.28 8.62 17.26
CA ASP A 66 -1.73 9.87 16.65
C ASP A 66 -3.10 9.67 15.96
N ASN A 67 -3.97 10.66 16.07
CA ASN A 67 -5.30 10.63 15.50
C ASN A 67 -5.46 11.75 14.48
N SER A 68 -5.40 11.37 13.20
CA SER A 68 -5.62 12.23 12.04
C SER A 68 -7.08 12.20 11.55
N GLY A 69 -8.00 11.65 12.35
CA GLY A 69 -9.43 11.68 12.14
C GLY A 69 -10.00 10.40 11.53
N SER A 70 -10.90 10.52 10.56
CA SER A 70 -11.65 9.40 10.01
C SER A 70 -11.98 9.57 8.53
N LEU A 71 -11.67 8.55 7.75
CA LEU A 71 -12.14 8.30 6.39
C LEU A 71 -13.01 7.04 6.42
N GLN A 72 -14.31 7.19 6.14
CA GLN A 72 -15.22 6.06 6.04
C GLN A 72 -16.23 6.22 4.90
N TYR A 73 -16.37 5.20 4.05
CA TYR A 73 -17.18 5.24 2.81
C TYR A 73 -16.83 6.45 1.94
N VAL A 74 -15.55 6.54 1.60
CA VAL A 74 -14.99 7.62 0.78
C VAL A 74 -14.48 7.05 -0.54
N ARG A 75 -14.82 7.70 -1.65
CA ARG A 75 -14.22 7.45 -2.96
C ARG A 75 -13.34 8.63 -3.34
N ILE A 76 -12.10 8.35 -3.70
CA ILE A 76 -11.15 9.29 -4.25
C ILE A 76 -11.02 8.92 -5.73
N GLU A 77 -11.64 9.71 -6.59
CA GLU A 77 -11.74 9.41 -8.02
C GLU A 77 -10.87 10.38 -8.83
N TYR A 78 -10.11 9.86 -9.80
CA TYR A 78 -9.36 10.65 -10.78
C TYR A 78 -8.24 11.53 -10.17
N ALA A 79 -7.61 11.03 -9.10
CA ALA A 79 -6.44 11.64 -8.48
C ALA A 79 -5.14 11.29 -9.26
N GLY A 80 -3.94 11.57 -8.73
CA GLY A 80 -2.68 11.27 -9.42
C GLY A 80 -1.92 12.47 -9.99
N GLY A 81 -2.46 13.68 -9.86
CA GLY A 81 -2.04 14.82 -10.68
C GLY A 81 -0.58 15.26 -10.47
N ALA A 82 0.20 15.27 -11.55
CA ALA A 82 1.60 15.70 -11.55
C ALA A 82 1.80 17.13 -11.00
N ILE A 83 2.79 17.28 -10.12
CA ILE A 83 3.23 18.58 -9.59
C ILE A 83 4.24 19.20 -10.54
N ASP A 84 5.24 18.42 -10.92
CA ASP A 84 6.25 18.77 -11.92
C ASP A 84 6.75 17.52 -12.67
N GLY A 85 7.84 17.62 -13.43
CA GLY A 85 8.34 16.50 -14.24
C GLY A 85 9.05 15.39 -13.45
N ASN A 86 9.15 15.49 -12.13
CA ASN A 86 9.81 14.51 -11.27
C ASN A 86 8.97 14.09 -10.05
N ALA A 87 7.79 14.68 -9.82
CA ALA A 87 6.97 14.40 -8.65
C ALA A 87 5.48 14.49 -8.99
N GLU A 88 4.77 13.44 -8.60
CA GLU A 88 3.32 13.28 -8.74
C GLU A 88 2.67 13.15 -7.34
N LEU A 89 1.35 12.98 -7.31
CA LEU A 89 0.55 13.00 -6.09
C LEU A 89 -0.42 11.83 -6.14
N ASN A 90 -0.38 10.95 -5.14
CA ASN A 90 -1.15 9.71 -5.13
C ASN A 90 -2.66 9.95 -4.94
N GLY A 91 -3.44 8.87 -5.00
CA GLY A 91 -4.83 8.88 -4.55
C GLY A 91 -4.94 9.28 -3.08
N LEU A 92 -4.26 8.54 -2.20
CA LEU A 92 -4.19 8.82 -0.77
C LEU A 92 -2.77 8.60 -0.24
N SER A 93 -2.09 9.68 0.16
CA SER A 93 -0.78 9.63 0.81
C SER A 93 -0.92 9.78 2.33
N LEU A 94 -0.47 8.77 3.06
CA LEU A 94 -0.56 8.67 4.52
C LEU A 94 0.84 8.80 5.14
N TYR A 95 1.24 10.04 5.40
CA TYR A 95 2.52 10.36 6.00
C TYR A 95 2.48 10.25 7.53
N ALA A 96 3.17 9.29 8.12
CA ALA A 96 3.27 9.09 9.58
C ALA A 96 1.90 9.09 10.29
N VAL A 97 0.87 8.51 9.69
CA VAL A 97 -0.47 8.47 10.28
C VAL A 97 -0.53 7.42 11.40
N GLY A 98 -1.11 7.79 12.54
CA GLY A 98 -1.19 6.94 13.73
C GLY A 98 -2.39 6.01 13.76
N ASN A 99 -2.29 4.94 14.54
CA ASN A 99 -3.29 3.87 14.66
C ASN A 99 -4.59 4.26 15.38
N ALA A 100 -4.69 5.48 15.90
CA ALA A 100 -5.94 6.04 16.39
C ALA A 100 -6.78 6.72 15.28
N THR A 101 -6.24 6.80 14.07
CA THR A 101 -6.95 7.26 12.85
C THR A 101 -7.77 6.11 12.27
N VAL A 102 -8.97 6.41 11.79
CA VAL A 102 -9.82 5.43 11.09
C VAL A 102 -9.67 5.61 9.59
N VAL A 103 -9.23 4.54 8.91
CA VAL A 103 -9.24 4.43 7.44
C VAL A 103 -9.97 3.13 7.11
N ASP A 104 -11.23 3.23 6.72
CA ASP A 104 -12.11 2.06 6.58
C ASP A 104 -13.10 2.30 5.43
N TYR A 105 -13.36 1.35 4.54
CA TYR A 105 -14.24 1.58 3.36
C TYR A 105 -13.77 2.78 2.52
N VAL A 106 -12.55 2.69 1.99
CA VAL A 106 -11.97 3.70 1.10
C VAL A 106 -11.73 3.12 -0.27
N GLN A 107 -12.17 3.82 -1.32
CA GLN A 107 -11.91 3.45 -2.70
C GLN A 107 -11.03 4.50 -3.39
N ILE A 108 -10.04 4.03 -4.14
CA ILE A 108 -9.34 4.80 -5.17
C ILE A 108 -9.82 4.31 -6.54
N PHE A 109 -10.15 5.23 -7.45
CA PHE A 109 -10.69 4.90 -8.77
C PHE A 109 -10.07 5.77 -9.85
N GLU A 110 -9.49 5.14 -10.89
CA GLU A 110 -8.93 5.79 -12.09
C GLU A 110 -7.88 6.88 -11.75
N GLY A 111 -6.92 6.57 -10.88
CA GLY A 111 -5.83 7.49 -10.50
C GLY A 111 -4.64 7.39 -11.46
N SER A 112 -3.94 8.50 -11.74
CA SER A 112 -2.76 8.49 -12.65
C SER A 112 -1.43 8.14 -11.99
N ASP A 113 -1.46 7.76 -10.72
CA ASP A 113 -0.31 7.49 -9.85
C ASP A 113 -0.77 6.47 -8.80
N ASP A 114 -0.03 6.31 -7.72
CA ASP A 114 -0.31 5.32 -6.70
C ASP A 114 -1.72 5.41 -6.14
N GLY A 115 -2.32 4.26 -5.83
CA GLY A 115 -3.62 4.21 -5.17
C GLY A 115 -3.53 4.78 -3.75
N ILE A 116 -2.83 4.09 -2.87
CA ILE A 116 -2.55 4.53 -1.50
C ILE A 116 -1.07 4.28 -1.20
N GLU A 117 -0.38 5.33 -0.74
CA GLU A 117 1.01 5.20 -0.28
C GLU A 117 1.13 5.51 1.21
N PHE A 118 1.83 4.64 1.93
CA PHE A 118 2.11 4.78 3.36
C PHE A 118 3.58 5.17 3.58
N PHE A 119 3.80 6.42 4.01
CA PHE A 119 5.13 6.89 4.40
C PHE A 119 5.30 6.73 5.90
N GLY A 120 5.71 5.53 6.31
CA GLY A 120 5.83 5.14 7.71
C GLY A 120 4.51 5.17 8.47
N GLY A 121 4.58 5.31 9.79
CA GLY A 121 3.41 5.35 10.66
C GLY A 121 2.87 3.97 11.05
N THR A 122 1.72 3.99 11.71
CA THR A 122 1.12 2.81 12.37
C THR A 122 -0.35 2.63 12.03
N VAL A 123 -0.91 3.47 11.15
CA VAL A 123 -2.33 3.46 10.81
C VAL A 123 -2.77 2.09 10.32
N ASN A 124 -3.94 1.66 10.77
CA ASN A 124 -4.59 0.46 10.26
C ASN A 124 -5.63 0.88 9.23
N ALA A 125 -5.67 0.18 8.10
CA ALA A 125 -6.65 0.39 7.04
C ALA A 125 -7.46 -0.88 6.78
N SER A 126 -8.75 -0.74 6.50
CA SER A 126 -9.62 -1.89 6.20
C SER A 126 -10.63 -1.60 5.08
N HIS A 127 -11.08 -2.64 4.38
CA HIS A 127 -12.04 -2.53 3.28
C HIS A 127 -11.58 -1.52 2.22
N ILE A 128 -10.42 -1.78 1.63
CA ILE A 128 -9.79 -0.91 0.63
C ILE A 128 -10.05 -1.47 -0.76
N ALA A 129 -10.55 -0.64 -1.66
CA ALA A 129 -10.69 -0.98 -3.07
C ALA A 129 -9.85 -0.03 -3.93
N ILE A 130 -8.96 -0.55 -4.77
CA ILE A 130 -8.22 0.25 -5.74
C ILE A 130 -8.48 -0.33 -7.12
N VAL A 131 -8.97 0.51 -8.02
CA VAL A 131 -9.36 0.12 -9.37
C VAL A 131 -8.75 1.10 -10.36
N ASN A 132 -7.93 0.57 -11.26
CA ASN A 132 -7.30 1.32 -12.35
C ASN A 132 -6.42 2.49 -11.84
N SER A 133 -5.59 2.26 -10.83
CA SER A 133 -4.41 3.12 -10.64
C SER A 133 -3.43 2.87 -11.79
N GLU A 134 -2.85 3.93 -12.33
CA GLU A 134 -1.92 3.87 -13.47
C GLU A 134 -0.48 3.56 -13.05
N ASP A 135 -0.17 3.64 -11.75
CA ASP A 135 1.07 3.19 -11.11
C ASP A 135 0.78 2.13 -10.01
N ASP A 136 1.47 2.12 -8.88
CA ASP A 136 1.32 1.09 -7.84
C ASP A 136 -0.01 1.21 -7.09
N SER A 137 -0.72 0.11 -6.88
CA SER A 137 -2.03 0.20 -6.20
C SER A 137 -1.87 0.51 -4.70
N ILE A 138 -1.01 -0.24 -4.02
CA ILE A 138 -0.57 0.03 -2.65
C ILE A 138 0.94 0.19 -2.65
N ASP A 139 1.44 1.30 -2.14
CA ASP A 139 2.86 1.46 -1.81
C ASP A 139 3.05 1.62 -0.29
N TRP A 140 4.12 1.06 0.25
CA TRP A 140 4.64 1.60 1.50
C TRP A 140 6.14 1.75 1.52
N THR A 141 6.56 2.72 2.34
CA THR A 141 7.96 2.98 2.65
C THR A 141 8.12 3.49 4.08
N GLU A 142 9.33 3.93 4.42
CA GLU A 142 9.65 4.67 5.65
C GLU A 142 9.25 4.02 6.98
N GLY A 143 9.22 2.68 7.02
CA GLY A 143 9.02 1.95 8.27
C GLY A 143 7.55 1.79 8.64
N TYR A 144 6.65 1.63 7.67
CA TYR A 144 5.24 1.42 7.94
C TYR A 144 5.02 0.09 8.69
N ILE A 145 4.35 0.15 9.84
CA ILE A 145 4.12 -1.01 10.73
C ILE A 145 2.64 -1.17 11.15
N GLY A 146 1.73 -0.72 10.29
CA GLY A 146 0.29 -0.86 10.50
C GLY A 146 -0.26 -2.21 10.03
N THR A 147 -1.58 -2.25 9.83
CA THR A 147 -2.27 -3.42 9.26
C THR A 147 -3.16 -3.03 8.09
N LEU A 148 -3.18 -3.87 7.06
CA LEU A 148 -4.12 -3.79 5.94
C LEU A 148 -5.03 -5.01 5.97
N THR A 149 -6.34 -4.83 5.97
CA THR A 149 -7.31 -5.94 6.03
C THR A 149 -8.42 -5.75 5.01
N ASP A 150 -8.77 -6.81 4.28
CA ASP A 150 -9.81 -6.77 3.24
C ASP A 150 -9.47 -5.76 2.14
N VAL A 151 -8.48 -6.11 1.32
CA VAL A 151 -7.97 -5.28 0.22
C VAL A 151 -8.33 -5.91 -1.13
N TYR A 152 -8.90 -5.11 -2.02
CA TYR A 152 -9.19 -5.47 -3.40
C TYR A 152 -8.43 -4.55 -4.35
N VAL A 153 -7.66 -5.15 -5.26
CA VAL A 153 -6.94 -4.45 -6.33
C VAL A 153 -7.36 -5.01 -7.68
N GLN A 154 -7.67 -4.12 -8.63
CA GLN A 154 -7.94 -4.46 -10.02
C GLN A 154 -7.18 -3.51 -10.95
N HIS A 155 -6.26 -4.06 -11.73
CA HIS A 155 -5.47 -3.28 -12.66
C HIS A 155 -6.28 -2.86 -13.90
N GLY A 156 -5.95 -1.66 -14.40
CA GLY A 156 -6.43 -1.13 -15.66
C GLY A 156 -5.54 -1.56 -16.83
N ALA A 157 -5.57 -0.80 -17.92
CA ALA A 157 -4.66 -1.02 -19.06
C ALA A 157 -3.27 -0.37 -18.84
N SER A 158 -3.21 0.66 -18.00
CA SER A 158 -1.97 1.20 -17.44
C SER A 158 -2.01 0.88 -15.95
N HIS A 159 -0.88 0.43 -15.42
CA HIS A 159 -0.66 0.06 -14.03
C HIS A 159 0.84 -0.20 -13.84
N ASP A 160 1.28 -0.32 -12.58
CA ASP A 160 2.50 -1.06 -12.25
C ASP A 160 2.22 -2.27 -11.34
N LYS A 161 2.61 -2.25 -10.06
CA LYS A 161 2.36 -3.35 -9.11
C LYS A 161 1.01 -3.19 -8.40
N ALA A 162 0.50 -4.30 -7.91
CA ALA A 162 -0.57 -4.25 -6.93
C ALA A 162 -0.05 -3.80 -5.56
N PHE A 163 1.20 -4.18 -5.26
CA PHE A 163 1.92 -3.79 -4.05
C PHE A 163 3.39 -3.52 -4.40
N GLU A 164 3.89 -2.29 -4.21
CA GLU A 164 5.33 -1.99 -4.13
C GLU A 164 5.68 -1.67 -2.67
N CYS A 165 6.72 -2.29 -2.13
CA CYS A 165 6.87 -2.40 -0.68
C CYS A 165 8.33 -2.25 -0.27
N ASP A 166 8.70 -1.06 0.15
CA ASP A 166 10.04 -0.74 0.62
C ASP A 166 10.11 -0.69 2.15
N GLY A 167 11.18 -1.28 2.70
CA GLY A 167 11.41 -1.27 4.16
C GLY A 167 11.79 0.10 4.70
N TYR A 168 12.40 0.94 3.87
CA TYR A 168 12.73 2.33 4.13
C TYR A 168 12.95 3.04 2.80
N ASN A 169 12.91 4.37 2.79
CA ASN A 169 13.19 5.12 1.58
C ASN A 169 14.71 5.20 1.33
N THR A 170 15.16 4.65 0.19
CA THR A 170 16.59 4.50 -0.14
C THR A 170 17.30 5.80 -0.53
N ASP A 171 16.56 6.88 -0.81
CA ASP A 171 17.11 8.24 -1.00
C ASP A 171 17.46 8.90 0.34
N PHE A 172 16.93 8.37 1.45
CA PHE A 172 17.23 8.78 2.81
C PHE A 172 17.94 7.65 3.58
N SER A 173 17.99 7.76 4.91
CA SER A 173 18.61 6.76 5.78
C SER A 173 17.57 6.02 6.60
N ASN A 174 17.77 4.73 6.83
CA ASN A 174 17.11 4.01 7.93
C ASN A 174 17.80 4.35 9.27
N GLU A 175 17.55 5.55 9.81
CA GLU A 175 18.19 6.03 11.03
C GLU A 175 17.69 5.27 12.28
N ALA A 176 16.41 4.87 12.30
CA ALA A 176 15.85 4.12 13.42
C ALA A 176 16.36 2.67 13.48
N GLY A 177 16.80 2.11 12.36
CA GLY A 177 17.28 0.74 12.27
C GLY A 177 16.18 -0.34 12.28
N TYR A 178 14.94 0.05 12.01
CA TYR A 178 13.82 -0.89 11.75
C TYR A 178 13.28 -0.69 10.33
N PHE A 179 12.61 -1.71 9.80
CA PHE A 179 12.04 -1.67 8.45
C PHE A 179 10.50 -1.66 8.52
N SER A 180 9.85 -1.33 7.41
CA SER A 180 8.42 -1.57 7.24
C SER A 180 8.11 -3.03 7.53
N ALA A 181 7.08 -3.29 8.33
CA ALA A 181 6.70 -4.63 8.76
C ALA A 181 5.17 -4.74 8.99
N PRO A 182 4.34 -4.42 7.98
CA PRO A 182 2.89 -4.48 8.14
C PRO A 182 2.36 -5.91 8.20
N ASN A 183 1.15 -6.08 8.77
CA ASN A 183 0.37 -7.29 8.61
C ASN A 183 -0.72 -7.06 7.57
N VAL A 184 -0.76 -7.89 6.53
CA VAL A 184 -1.69 -7.78 5.40
C VAL A 184 -2.56 -9.04 5.36
N THR A 185 -3.88 -8.88 5.41
CA THR A 185 -4.80 -10.02 5.53
C THR A 185 -6.02 -9.88 4.64
N ASN A 186 -6.45 -10.98 4.00
CA ASN A 186 -7.58 -11.03 3.08
C ASN A 186 -7.37 -10.08 1.89
N VAL A 187 -6.63 -10.53 0.88
CA VAL A 187 -6.33 -9.72 -0.31
C VAL A 187 -6.79 -10.45 -1.57
N THR A 188 -7.42 -9.71 -2.48
CA THR A 188 -7.71 -10.17 -3.84
C THR A 188 -7.07 -9.20 -4.83
N ILE A 189 -6.23 -9.73 -5.72
CA ILE A 189 -5.51 -8.96 -6.75
C ILE A 189 -5.86 -9.53 -8.12
N ILE A 190 -6.34 -8.67 -9.02
CA ILE A 190 -6.69 -8.98 -10.40
C ILE A 190 -5.79 -8.17 -11.35
N GLY A 191 -4.90 -8.85 -12.06
CA GLY A 191 -4.00 -8.30 -13.06
C GLY A 191 -4.64 -8.20 -14.46
N ALA A 192 -3.83 -7.76 -15.43
CA ALA A 192 -4.26 -7.53 -16.81
C ALA A 192 -3.86 -8.64 -17.81
N ASP A 193 -3.24 -9.73 -17.35
CA ASP A 193 -2.72 -10.85 -18.17
C ASP A 193 -1.72 -10.38 -19.26
N ASP A 194 -0.80 -9.50 -18.88
CA ASP A 194 0.14 -8.82 -19.79
C ASP A 194 1.63 -9.09 -19.50
N GLY A 195 1.90 -10.01 -18.57
CA GLY A 195 3.25 -10.40 -18.15
C GLY A 195 3.84 -9.54 -17.04
N SER A 196 2.98 -8.85 -16.29
CA SER A 196 3.35 -8.03 -15.13
C SER A 196 3.64 -8.83 -13.86
N GLU A 197 4.22 -8.13 -12.89
CA GLU A 197 4.50 -8.59 -11.53
C GLU A 197 3.43 -8.04 -10.57
N ALA A 198 2.97 -8.85 -9.61
CA ALA A 198 1.91 -8.44 -8.68
C ALA A 198 2.45 -7.70 -7.45
N VAL A 199 3.43 -8.30 -6.75
CA VAL A 199 3.93 -7.79 -5.46
C VAL A 199 5.45 -7.72 -5.49
N ARG A 200 5.97 -6.52 -5.23
CA ARG A 200 7.39 -6.23 -5.13
C ARG A 200 7.79 -5.92 -3.70
N LEU A 201 8.77 -6.63 -3.16
CA LEU A 201 9.25 -6.49 -1.78
C LEU A 201 10.73 -6.16 -1.78
N ARG A 202 11.12 -4.97 -1.29
CA ARG A 202 12.53 -4.52 -1.34
C ARG A 202 12.95 -3.69 -0.14
N ALA A 203 14.18 -3.15 -0.20
CA ALA A 203 14.74 -2.25 0.79
C ALA A 203 14.63 -2.75 2.25
N GLY A 204 14.78 -4.07 2.46
CA GLY A 204 14.70 -4.67 3.80
C GLY A 204 13.28 -4.82 4.35
N THR A 205 12.24 -4.58 3.54
CA THR A 205 10.83 -4.73 3.94
C THR A 205 10.60 -6.11 4.56
N GLN A 206 9.77 -6.11 5.60
CA GLN A 206 9.25 -7.28 6.27
C GLN A 206 7.72 -7.26 6.15
N GLY A 207 7.05 -8.26 6.71
CA GLY A 207 5.60 -8.27 6.76
C GLY A 207 5.01 -9.65 6.65
N LEU A 208 3.78 -9.80 7.16
CA LEU A 208 3.08 -11.06 7.16
C LEU A 208 1.83 -10.94 6.32
N PHE A 209 1.79 -11.68 5.22
CA PHE A 209 0.67 -11.74 4.29
C PHE A 209 -0.13 -13.01 4.56
N THR A 210 -1.43 -12.88 4.82
CA THR A 210 -2.32 -14.03 5.09
C THR A 210 -3.59 -13.97 4.24
N ASN A 211 -3.99 -15.11 3.67
CA ASN A 211 -5.21 -15.25 2.86
C ASN A 211 -5.22 -14.33 1.63
N LEU A 212 -4.56 -14.76 0.56
CA LEU A 212 -4.41 -14.00 -0.68
C LEU A 212 -4.97 -14.76 -1.88
N VAL A 213 -5.55 -14.03 -2.83
CA VAL A 213 -5.85 -14.53 -4.18
C VAL A 213 -5.19 -13.58 -5.18
N MET A 214 -4.40 -14.14 -6.09
CA MET A 214 -3.75 -13.38 -7.17
C MET A 214 -4.13 -14.01 -8.51
N THR A 215 -4.53 -13.18 -9.46
CA THR A 215 -5.02 -13.63 -10.77
C THR A 215 -4.34 -12.85 -11.89
N ASP A 216 -3.85 -13.54 -12.93
CA ASP A 216 -3.36 -12.98 -14.20
C ASP A 216 -2.04 -12.18 -14.11
N PHE A 217 -0.96 -12.81 -13.62
CA PHE A 217 0.39 -12.23 -13.49
C PHE A 217 1.48 -13.19 -13.97
N ASP A 218 2.61 -12.70 -14.47
CA ASP A 218 3.76 -13.57 -14.71
C ASP A 218 4.53 -13.87 -13.42
N GLU A 219 4.66 -12.88 -12.53
CA GLU A 219 5.37 -13.00 -11.25
C GLU A 219 4.43 -12.59 -10.11
N ALA A 220 4.18 -13.50 -9.15
CA ALA A 220 3.36 -13.15 -7.99
C ALA A 220 4.13 -12.32 -6.96
N PHE A 221 5.33 -12.76 -6.60
CA PHE A 221 6.21 -12.06 -5.66
C PHE A 221 7.61 -11.92 -6.25
N ASP A 222 8.12 -10.71 -6.36
CA ASP A 222 9.55 -10.43 -6.58
C ASP A 222 10.16 -9.83 -5.32
N LEU A 223 11.23 -10.44 -4.84
CA LEU A 223 11.98 -9.97 -3.68
C LEU A 223 13.33 -9.46 -4.13
N ASP A 224 13.54 -8.14 -4.04
CA ASP A 224 14.82 -7.51 -4.33
C ASP A 224 15.57 -7.15 -3.04
N GLY A 225 16.90 -7.12 -3.13
CA GLY A 225 17.73 -6.63 -2.05
C GLY A 225 19.17 -7.11 -2.14
N ASP A 226 19.88 -6.96 -1.04
CA ASP A 226 21.25 -7.46 -0.91
C ASP A 226 21.55 -7.89 0.53
N THR A 227 22.67 -8.58 0.75
CA THR A 227 23.00 -9.15 2.06
C THR A 227 23.54 -8.15 3.10
N VAL A 228 23.55 -6.85 2.81
CA VAL A 228 24.23 -5.82 3.59
C VAL A 228 23.35 -4.60 3.88
N VAL A 229 22.91 -3.90 2.83
CA VAL A 229 22.21 -2.61 2.93
C VAL A 229 20.70 -2.79 2.91
N ASN A 230 20.20 -3.64 2.00
CA ASN A 230 18.78 -3.88 1.78
C ASN A 230 18.40 -5.35 2.04
N PRO A 231 18.44 -5.84 3.30
CA PRO A 231 18.40 -7.27 3.59
C PRO A 231 17.00 -7.89 3.56
N THR A 232 16.21 -7.69 2.50
CA THR A 232 14.83 -8.21 2.38
C THR A 232 14.76 -9.72 2.60
N GLY A 233 15.69 -10.48 1.98
CA GLY A 233 15.74 -11.94 2.12
C GLY A 233 16.09 -12.43 3.53
N GLN A 234 16.70 -11.59 4.39
CA GLN A 234 16.92 -11.91 5.80
C GLN A 234 15.59 -12.02 6.55
N GLY A 235 14.60 -11.18 6.18
CA GLY A 235 13.26 -11.23 6.74
C GLY A 235 12.59 -12.59 6.54
N VAL A 236 12.81 -13.23 5.38
CA VAL A 236 12.30 -14.58 5.11
C VAL A 236 12.96 -15.62 6.02
N ILE A 237 14.30 -15.59 6.12
CA ILE A 237 15.08 -16.53 6.95
C ILE A 237 14.68 -16.43 8.43
N ASP A 238 14.42 -15.21 8.91
CA ASP A 238 14.06 -14.95 10.31
C ASP A 238 12.55 -15.14 10.58
N GLY A 239 11.75 -15.43 9.56
CA GLY A 239 10.28 -15.58 9.68
C GLY A 239 9.54 -14.26 9.92
N LEU A 240 10.15 -13.14 9.56
CA LEU A 240 9.58 -11.78 9.64
C LEU A 240 8.92 -11.34 8.32
N LEU A 241 9.23 -12.03 7.22
CA LEU A 241 8.61 -11.84 5.91
C LEU A 241 8.06 -13.18 5.41
N SER A 242 6.74 -13.32 5.32
CA SER A 242 6.11 -14.58 4.85
C SER A 242 4.70 -14.39 4.30
N VAL A 243 4.28 -15.39 3.51
CA VAL A 243 2.97 -15.52 2.89
C VAL A 243 2.34 -16.84 3.36
N THR A 244 1.12 -16.75 3.90
CA THR A 244 0.36 -17.93 4.37
C THR A 244 -1.01 -17.95 3.72
N ASP A 245 -1.39 -19.11 3.18
CA ASP A 245 -2.66 -19.35 2.49
C ASP A 245 -2.87 -18.42 1.29
N VAL A 246 -2.24 -18.75 0.17
CA VAL A 246 -2.36 -18.00 -1.10
C VAL A 246 -2.92 -18.88 -2.20
N THR A 247 -3.76 -18.33 -3.08
CA THR A 247 -4.22 -19.00 -4.30
C THR A 247 -3.75 -18.21 -5.51
N PHE A 248 -3.12 -18.92 -6.45
CA PHE A 248 -2.64 -18.37 -7.72
C PHE A 248 -3.52 -18.86 -8.87
N ASN A 249 -4.10 -17.94 -9.62
CA ASN A 249 -4.87 -18.23 -10.82
C ASN A 249 -4.14 -17.61 -12.02
N ASN A 250 -3.72 -18.42 -13.00
CA ASN A 250 -2.96 -17.92 -14.15
C ASN A 250 -1.72 -17.10 -13.71
N VAL A 251 -0.87 -17.72 -12.87
CA VAL A 251 0.42 -17.17 -12.45
C VAL A 251 1.55 -18.05 -12.96
N THR A 252 2.56 -17.46 -13.59
CA THR A 252 3.70 -18.21 -14.17
C THR A 252 4.75 -18.56 -13.10
N THR A 253 5.15 -17.60 -12.28
CA THR A 253 6.20 -17.71 -11.26
C THR A 253 5.68 -17.23 -9.90
N ASN A 254 5.66 -18.11 -8.90
CA ASN A 254 5.16 -17.76 -7.56
C ASN A 254 6.13 -16.84 -6.82
N LEU A 255 7.43 -17.10 -6.92
CA LEU A 255 8.47 -16.36 -6.22
C LEU A 255 9.69 -16.20 -7.13
N LYS A 256 10.12 -14.95 -7.27
CA LYS A 256 11.44 -14.57 -7.75
C LYS A 256 12.24 -13.97 -6.59
N ASN A 257 13.50 -14.39 -6.48
CA ASN A 257 14.36 -14.02 -5.35
C ASN A 257 15.68 -13.47 -5.89
N ASP A 258 15.77 -12.15 -5.88
CA ASP A 258 16.93 -11.36 -6.26
C ASP A 258 17.57 -10.66 -5.04
N THR A 259 17.39 -11.22 -3.83
CA THR A 259 17.90 -10.65 -2.57
C THR A 259 19.35 -10.98 -2.24
N GLY A 260 19.95 -11.92 -2.98
CA GLY A 260 21.27 -12.51 -2.67
C GLY A 260 21.28 -13.51 -1.48
N PHE A 261 20.18 -13.64 -0.74
CA PHE A 261 20.01 -14.68 0.28
C PHE A 261 19.53 -15.99 -0.34
N THR A 262 19.91 -17.11 0.27
CA THR A 262 19.45 -18.45 -0.15
C THR A 262 18.35 -18.94 0.78
N PHE A 263 17.12 -19.03 0.25
CA PHE A 263 15.97 -19.68 0.85
C PHE A 263 15.13 -20.33 -0.27
N THR A 264 14.20 -21.20 0.11
CA THR A 264 13.29 -21.88 -0.81
C THR A 264 11.94 -21.17 -0.87
N GLU A 265 11.15 -21.42 -1.93
CA GLU A 265 9.77 -20.94 -2.00
C GLU A 265 8.96 -21.32 -0.76
N GLY A 266 9.17 -22.51 -0.20
CA GLY A 266 8.45 -22.98 1.00
C GLY A 266 8.87 -22.30 2.32
N ASP A 267 9.99 -21.58 2.34
CA ASP A 267 10.38 -20.77 3.49
C ASP A 267 9.63 -19.43 3.51
N PHE A 268 9.20 -18.95 2.34
CA PHE A 268 8.45 -17.70 2.17
C PHE A 268 6.94 -17.94 2.04
N ILE A 269 6.52 -18.88 1.18
CA ILE A 269 5.13 -19.15 0.81
C ILE A 269 4.67 -20.49 1.38
N SER A 270 3.55 -20.47 2.10
CA SER A 270 2.88 -21.67 2.62
C SER A 270 1.38 -21.66 2.33
N GLY A 271 0.75 -22.84 2.35
CA GLY A 271 -0.71 -22.94 2.15
C GLY A 271 -1.18 -22.65 0.72
N VAL A 272 -0.37 -22.91 -0.30
CA VAL A 272 -0.74 -22.71 -1.71
C VAL A 272 -2.04 -23.46 -2.06
N GLY A 273 -3.03 -22.75 -2.57
CA GLY A 273 -4.38 -23.22 -2.90
C GLY A 273 -5.42 -23.04 -1.79
N ASN A 274 -5.03 -22.54 -0.60
CA ASN A 274 -5.96 -22.30 0.51
C ASN A 274 -6.49 -20.86 0.56
N GLY A 275 -5.86 -19.92 -0.15
CA GLY A 275 -6.28 -18.52 -0.17
C GLY A 275 -7.66 -18.36 -0.78
N THR A 276 -8.54 -17.65 -0.10
CA THR A 276 -9.89 -17.28 -0.55
C THR A 276 -10.01 -15.81 -0.88
N GLY A 277 -9.02 -14.99 -0.49
CA GLY A 277 -9.00 -13.55 -0.71
C GLY A 277 -10.04 -12.83 0.14
N THR A 278 -10.36 -11.59 -0.25
CA THR A 278 -11.40 -10.78 0.39
C THR A 278 -12.76 -10.92 -0.31
N ASP A 279 -13.85 -10.78 0.45
CA ASP A 279 -15.23 -10.82 -0.04
C ASP A 279 -15.73 -9.44 -0.48
N VAL A 280 -15.07 -8.86 -1.49
CA VAL A 280 -15.40 -7.52 -2.01
C VAL A 280 -16.83 -7.41 -2.53
N ALA A 281 -17.39 -8.53 -3.00
CA ALA A 281 -18.78 -8.57 -3.44
C ALA A 281 -19.77 -8.26 -2.32
N THR A 282 -19.40 -8.54 -1.05
CA THR A 282 -20.22 -8.21 0.12
C THR A 282 -19.89 -6.83 0.66
N TRP A 283 -18.63 -6.55 1.02
CA TRP A 283 -18.29 -5.28 1.69
C TRP A 283 -18.18 -4.09 0.74
N GLY A 284 -17.85 -4.30 -0.54
CA GLY A 284 -17.80 -3.26 -1.57
C GLY A 284 -19.19 -2.87 -2.11
N ALA A 285 -20.19 -3.72 -1.88
CA ALA A 285 -21.52 -3.55 -2.46
C ALA A 285 -22.14 -2.17 -2.16
N SER A 286 -22.74 -1.58 -3.19
CA SER A 286 -23.52 -0.33 -3.16
C SER A 286 -22.73 0.97 -3.06
N TRP A 287 -21.44 0.94 -2.73
CA TRP A 287 -20.64 2.16 -2.60
C TRP A 287 -19.43 2.22 -3.52
N THR A 288 -18.84 1.09 -3.90
CA THR A 288 -17.73 1.07 -4.87
C THR A 288 -18.21 1.21 -6.31
N VAL A 289 -17.33 1.67 -7.20
CA VAL A 289 -17.52 1.70 -8.67
C VAL A 289 -16.42 0.90 -9.38
N GLY A 290 -16.68 0.41 -10.59
CA GLY A 290 -15.64 -0.23 -11.42
C GLY A 290 -15.19 -1.64 -11.02
N ILE A 291 -15.78 -2.23 -9.97
CA ILE A 291 -15.55 -3.62 -9.56
C ILE A 291 -16.53 -4.52 -10.32
N ASN A 292 -16.02 -5.50 -11.07
CA ASN A 292 -16.80 -6.45 -11.87
C ASN A 292 -16.93 -7.81 -11.19
#